data_AF-A0A1Y0EFQ6-F1
#
_entry.id   AF-A0A1Y0EFQ6-F1
#
_cell.length_a   1.000
_cell.length_b   1.000
_cell.length_c   1.000
_cell.angle_alpha   90.00
_cell.angle_beta   90.00
_cell.angle_gamma   90.00
#
_symmetry.space_group_name_H-M   'P 1'
#
loop_
_entity.id
_entity.type
_entity.pdbx_description
1 polymer ?
#
loop_
_entity_poly.entity_id
_entity_poly.type
_entity_poly.pdbx_seq_one_letter_code
_entity_poly.pdbx_strand_id
1 'polypeptide(L)'
;MPITPQTLLGRLFHKGALARWRAAARHADKTDLIALRAQRYQARQLKSALQDLCDQADDRLTPPLHGSDNFARPVGTDWSWRPALWRLRLDKGGYAPVQDNTRIGDEIGFFHDCPRSQIAVRQIRNMRDIEVAPFALRMEVFHFTGNYLSLVVDLPAQSCAGLRKQHIIALSTVITAEQPVNISARLNLRHGPNTEQILLPLLQDGAQSTVAFDLAYTQLNEQRAENIWIDLMFENPAMNNVTLRDLTICRYPRAQI
;
A
#
# COMPACT_ATOMS: atom_id res chain seq x y z
N MET A 1 14.44 -33.56 7.44
CA MET A 1 13.14 -33.07 6.93
C MET A 1 12.29 -32.63 8.11
N PRO A 2 11.62 -31.46 8.07
CA PRO A 2 10.68 -31.08 9.12
C PRO A 2 9.55 -32.12 9.19
N ILE A 3 9.17 -32.54 10.39
CA ILE A 3 8.01 -33.43 10.58
C ILE A 3 6.79 -32.67 10.08
N THR A 4 6.24 -33.07 8.94
CA THR A 4 5.09 -32.40 8.37
C THR A 4 3.83 -32.74 9.19
N PRO A 5 3.02 -31.74 9.58
CA PRO A 5 1.82 -31.94 10.40
C PRO A 5 0.77 -32.82 9.72
N GLN A 6 0.92 -33.09 8.42
CA GLN A 6 0.01 -33.93 7.64
C GLN A 6 0.22 -35.43 7.89
N THR A 7 1.39 -35.85 8.39
CA THR A 7 1.69 -37.25 8.75
C THR A 7 1.03 -37.67 10.07
N LEU A 8 0.78 -38.97 10.27
CA LEU A 8 0.21 -39.50 11.52
C LEU A 8 1.02 -39.10 12.76
N LEU A 9 2.35 -39.23 12.67
CA LEU A 9 3.29 -38.83 13.72
C LEU A 9 3.21 -37.31 13.98
N GLY A 10 3.18 -36.50 12.92
CA GLY A 10 3.03 -35.05 13.01
C GLY A 10 1.72 -34.61 13.68
N ARG A 11 0.60 -35.27 13.38
CA ARG A 11 -0.71 -34.98 14.00
C ARG A 11 -0.71 -35.29 15.49
N LEU A 12 -0.06 -36.38 15.91
CA LEU A 12 0.05 -36.75 17.33
C LEU A 12 0.88 -35.73 18.11
N PHE A 13 2.04 -35.35 17.59
CA PHE A 13 2.87 -34.30 18.19
C PHE A 13 2.12 -32.97 18.30
N HIS A 14 1.43 -32.56 17.22
CA HIS A 14 0.65 -31.32 17.22
C HIS A 14 -0.46 -31.33 18.28
N LYS A 15 -1.26 -32.41 18.35
CA LYS A 15 -2.31 -32.57 19.36
C LYS A 15 -1.76 -32.52 20.79
N GLY A 16 -0.65 -33.22 21.05
CA GLY A 16 0.00 -33.24 22.35
C GLY A 16 0.54 -31.86 22.76
N ALA A 17 1.22 -31.17 21.85
CA ALA A 17 1.72 -29.82 22.08
C ALA A 17 0.58 -28.83 22.37
N LEU A 18 -0.51 -28.88 21.61
CA LEU A 18 -1.67 -28.02 21.81
C LEU A 18 -2.37 -28.31 23.16
N ALA A 19 -2.55 -29.59 23.50
CA ALA A 19 -3.13 -30.00 24.78
C ALA A 19 -2.29 -29.52 25.97
N ARG A 20 -0.96 -29.63 25.89
CA ARG A 20 -0.02 -29.12 26.91
C ARG A 20 -0.20 -27.62 27.15
N TRP A 21 -0.20 -26.81 26.09
CA TRP A 21 -0.33 -25.35 26.22
C TRP A 21 -1.72 -24.93 26.73
N ARG A 22 -2.79 -25.64 26.32
CA ARG A 22 -4.13 -25.44 26.89
C ARG A 22 -4.19 -25.78 28.38
N ALA A 23 -3.54 -26.86 28.80
CA ALA A 23 -3.45 -27.23 30.20
C ALA A 23 -2.66 -26.19 31.00
N ALA A 24 -1.52 -25.70 30.49
CA ALA A 24 -0.73 -24.65 31.12
C ALA A 24 -1.55 -23.36 31.30
N ALA A 25 -2.29 -22.93 30.27
CA ALA A 25 -3.16 -21.74 30.37
C ALA A 25 -4.26 -21.90 31.44
N ARG A 26 -4.88 -23.08 31.55
CA ARG A 26 -5.93 -23.37 32.55
C ARG A 26 -5.45 -23.39 34.00
N HIS A 27 -4.16 -23.68 34.23
CA HIS A 27 -3.58 -23.77 35.57
C HIS A 27 -2.67 -22.59 35.92
N ALA A 28 -2.63 -21.55 35.07
CA ALA A 28 -1.71 -20.43 35.23
C ALA A 28 -1.89 -19.68 36.56
N ASP A 29 -3.11 -19.66 37.09
CA ASP A 29 -3.49 -19.07 38.38
C ASP A 29 -2.91 -19.82 39.59
N LYS A 30 -2.65 -21.12 39.44
CA LYS A 30 -2.17 -22.04 40.49
C LYS A 30 -0.72 -22.48 40.30
N THR A 31 -0.09 -22.06 39.22
CA THR A 31 1.29 -22.45 38.87
C THR A 31 2.27 -21.58 39.64
N ASP A 32 3.34 -22.18 40.17
CA ASP A 32 4.44 -21.46 40.80
C ASP A 32 5.03 -20.38 39.86
N LEU A 33 5.44 -19.24 40.43
CA LEU A 33 5.86 -18.06 39.67
C LEU A 33 7.10 -18.31 38.80
N ILE A 34 8.03 -19.16 39.23
CA ILE A 34 9.24 -19.47 38.44
C ILE A 34 8.84 -20.31 37.22
N ALA A 35 8.03 -21.35 37.44
CA ALA A 35 7.50 -22.17 36.36
C ALA A 35 6.64 -21.36 35.39
N LEU A 36 5.79 -20.45 35.89
CA LEU A 36 4.94 -19.59 35.07
C LEU A 36 5.77 -18.62 34.20
N ARG A 37 6.88 -18.07 34.72
CA ARG A 37 7.80 -17.23 33.93
C ARG A 37 8.43 -18.02 32.77
N ALA A 38 8.88 -19.24 33.03
CA ALA A 38 9.44 -20.12 32.00
C ALA A 38 8.40 -20.50 30.93
N GLN A 39 7.19 -20.86 31.35
CA GLN A 39 6.07 -21.15 30.45
C GLN A 39 5.72 -19.93 29.58
N ARG A 40 5.64 -18.73 30.17
CA ARG A 40 5.38 -17.47 29.45
C ARG A 40 6.47 -17.16 28.43
N TYR A 41 7.73 -17.38 28.76
CA TYR A 41 8.84 -17.16 27.83
C TYR A 41 8.74 -18.09 26.61
N GLN A 42 8.59 -19.40 26.84
CA GLN A 42 8.43 -20.40 25.77
C GLN A 42 7.19 -20.15 24.91
N ALA A 43 6.06 -19.79 25.53
CA ALA A 43 4.83 -19.47 24.81
C ALA A 43 5.00 -18.27 23.87
N ARG A 44 5.77 -17.25 24.27
CA ARG A 44 6.07 -16.08 23.41
C ARG A 44 6.92 -16.44 22.20
N GLN A 45 7.95 -17.29 22.39
CA GLN A 45 8.76 -17.77 21.28
C GLN A 45 7.91 -18.54 20.26
N LEU A 46 7.05 -19.45 20.73
CA LEU A 46 6.13 -20.17 19.87
C LEU A 46 5.12 -19.24 19.20
N LYS A 47 4.56 -18.27 19.92
CA LYS A 47 3.64 -17.28 19.34
C LYS A 47 4.30 -16.52 18.20
N SER A 48 5.54 -16.06 18.37
CA SER A 48 6.28 -15.36 17.31
C SER A 48 6.44 -16.24 16.07
N ALA A 49 7.00 -17.45 16.23
CA ALA A 49 7.25 -18.34 15.10
C ALA A 49 5.96 -18.80 14.39
N LEU A 50 4.88 -19.03 15.13
CA LEU A 50 3.58 -19.37 14.55
C LEU A 50 2.97 -18.17 13.83
N GLN A 51 3.10 -16.96 14.36
CA GLN A 51 2.67 -15.74 13.69
C GLN A 51 3.43 -15.55 12.38
N ASP A 52 4.76 -15.70 12.39
CA ASP A 52 5.58 -15.59 11.17
C ASP A 52 5.16 -16.60 10.09
N LEU A 53 4.85 -17.85 10.47
CA LEU A 53 4.33 -18.86 9.55
C LEU A 53 2.94 -18.49 9.03
N CYS A 54 2.02 -18.06 9.90
CA CYS A 54 0.68 -17.63 9.50
C CYS A 54 0.78 -16.46 8.52
N ASP A 55 1.60 -15.45 8.81
CA ASP A 55 1.82 -14.30 7.94
C ASP A 55 2.31 -14.74 6.56
N GLN A 56 3.32 -15.64 6.50
CA GLN A 56 3.83 -16.18 5.23
C GLN A 56 2.82 -17.09 4.50
N ALA A 57 1.99 -17.83 5.24
CA ALA A 57 0.98 -18.70 4.67
C ALA A 57 -0.17 -17.89 4.10
N ASP A 58 -0.68 -16.91 4.86
CA ASP A 58 -1.71 -15.99 4.42
C ASP A 58 -1.27 -15.27 3.15
N ASP A 59 -0.07 -14.68 3.17
CA ASP A 59 0.63 -14.08 2.02
C ASP A 59 0.56 -14.95 0.75
N ARG A 60 0.72 -16.28 0.88
CA ARG A 60 0.75 -17.21 -0.26
C ARG A 60 -0.61 -17.78 -0.63
N LEU A 61 -1.55 -17.87 0.31
CA LEU A 61 -2.75 -18.70 0.17
C LEU A 61 -4.04 -17.87 -0.02
N THR A 62 -4.08 -16.61 0.40
CA THR A 62 -5.28 -15.77 0.18
C THR A 62 -5.16 -14.99 -1.13
N PRO A 63 -6.18 -15.01 -1.99
CA PRO A 63 -6.30 -14.07 -3.09
C PRO A 63 -6.46 -12.62 -2.57
N PRO A 64 -6.05 -11.61 -3.35
CA PRO A 64 -5.35 -11.75 -4.63
C PRO A 64 -3.88 -12.17 -4.44
N LEU A 65 -3.40 -13.05 -5.32
CA LEU A 65 -2.04 -13.59 -5.24
C LEU A 65 -0.99 -12.49 -5.45
N HIS A 66 0.16 -12.63 -4.79
CA HIS A 66 1.31 -11.74 -4.97
C HIS A 66 1.67 -11.51 -6.44
N GLY A 67 1.97 -10.26 -6.79
CA GLY A 67 2.35 -9.89 -8.15
C GLY A 67 1.21 -9.89 -9.17
N SER A 68 -0.06 -9.95 -8.75
CA SER A 68 -1.18 -9.74 -9.67
C SER A 68 -1.12 -8.32 -10.28
N ASP A 69 -0.76 -8.25 -11.56
CA ASP A 69 -0.81 -7.05 -12.40
C ASP A 69 -2.13 -6.95 -13.20
N ASN A 70 -3.08 -7.83 -12.91
CA ASN A 70 -4.36 -7.86 -13.60
C ASN A 70 -5.31 -6.86 -12.95
N PHE A 71 -5.72 -5.82 -13.69
CA PHE A 71 -6.71 -4.82 -13.30
C PHE A 71 -7.37 -4.27 -14.56
N ALA A 72 -8.53 -3.62 -14.41
CA ALA A 72 -9.26 -3.08 -15.55
C ALA A 72 -8.42 -2.01 -16.29
N ARG A 73 -8.30 -2.16 -17.61
CA ARG A 73 -7.55 -1.24 -18.48
C ARG A 73 -8.50 -0.69 -19.54
N PRO A 74 -8.57 0.64 -19.73
CA PRO A 74 -9.30 1.23 -20.83
C PRO A 74 -8.86 0.66 -22.19
N VAL A 75 -9.78 0.61 -23.15
CA VAL A 75 -9.45 0.15 -24.51
C VAL A 75 -8.37 1.05 -25.11
N GLY A 76 -7.38 0.45 -25.77
CA GLY A 76 -6.24 1.18 -26.33
C GLY A 76 -5.11 1.47 -25.33
N THR A 77 -5.19 0.95 -24.09
CA THR A 77 -4.07 1.02 -23.12
C THR A 77 -2.80 0.45 -23.72
N ASP A 78 -1.79 1.30 -23.87
CA ASP A 78 -0.48 0.95 -24.42
C ASP A 78 0.57 0.76 -23.32
N TRP A 79 0.32 1.31 -22.13
CA TRP A 79 1.13 1.12 -20.94
C TRP A 79 0.26 1.14 -19.69
N SER A 80 0.56 0.26 -18.73
CA SER A 80 -0.16 0.18 -17.46
C SER A 80 0.78 -0.26 -16.35
N TRP A 81 0.58 0.24 -15.14
CA TRP A 81 1.46 -0.05 -14.02
C TRP A 81 0.72 0.08 -12.68
N ARG A 82 1.09 -0.78 -11.73
CA ARG A 82 0.67 -0.72 -10.33
C ARG A 82 1.95 -0.66 -9.49
N PRO A 83 2.12 0.29 -8.56
CA PRO A 83 3.34 0.36 -7.75
C PRO A 83 3.53 -0.89 -6.88
N ALA A 84 4.78 -1.24 -6.60
CA ALA A 84 5.22 -2.36 -5.79
C ALA A 84 4.55 -2.37 -4.41
N LEU A 85 4.29 -1.20 -3.80
CA LEU A 85 3.61 -1.08 -2.50
C LEU A 85 2.25 -1.81 -2.47
N TRP A 86 1.53 -1.85 -3.59
CA TRP A 86 0.23 -2.52 -3.69
C TRP A 86 0.33 -3.98 -4.17
N ARG A 87 1.51 -4.43 -4.61
CA ARG A 87 1.72 -5.76 -5.23
C ARG A 87 2.55 -6.72 -4.39
N LEU A 88 3.52 -6.19 -3.66
CA LEU A 88 4.58 -6.94 -2.99
C LEU A 88 4.61 -6.56 -1.50
N ARG A 89 4.89 -7.54 -0.64
CA ARG A 89 5.13 -7.30 0.78
C ARG A 89 6.39 -6.45 0.94
N LEU A 90 6.30 -5.39 1.75
CA LEU A 90 7.46 -4.58 2.11
C LEU A 90 8.27 -5.24 3.22
N ASP A 91 9.60 -5.12 3.15
CA ASP A 91 10.50 -5.57 4.23
C ASP A 91 10.19 -4.86 5.55
N LYS A 92 9.87 -3.56 5.47
CA LYS A 92 9.39 -2.75 6.58
C LYS A 92 7.93 -2.37 6.33
N GLY A 93 7.02 -3.07 7.02
CA GLY A 93 5.58 -2.91 6.85
C GLY A 93 4.97 -1.62 7.39
N GLY A 94 5.74 -0.71 8.02
CA GLY A 94 5.21 0.57 8.48
C GLY A 94 6.24 1.52 9.10
N TYR A 95 5.86 2.79 9.20
CA TYR A 95 6.67 3.92 9.65
C TYR A 95 5.84 4.77 10.61
N ALA A 96 6.39 5.05 11.80
CA ALA A 96 5.80 5.94 12.79
C ALA A 96 6.93 6.49 13.69
N PRO A 97 7.13 7.82 13.75
CA PRO A 97 6.52 8.84 12.90
C PRO A 97 6.98 8.75 11.44
N VAL A 98 6.16 9.23 10.50
CA VAL A 98 6.58 9.55 9.12
C VAL A 98 7.15 10.96 9.13
N GLN A 99 8.45 11.08 8.88
CA GLN A 99 9.12 12.38 8.73
C GLN A 99 8.90 12.94 7.32
N ASP A 100 9.07 14.24 7.15
CA ASP A 100 9.10 14.83 5.81
C ASP A 100 10.20 14.16 4.96
N ASN A 101 9.92 13.96 3.67
CA ASN A 101 10.77 13.24 2.72
C ASN A 101 11.04 11.77 3.09
N THR A 102 10.16 11.13 3.87
CA THR A 102 10.27 9.68 4.13
C THR A 102 9.98 8.89 2.84
N ARG A 103 10.86 7.95 2.51
CA ARG A 103 10.70 7.02 1.37
C ARG A 103 10.24 5.64 1.81
N ILE A 104 9.35 5.03 1.02
CA ILE A 104 8.96 3.63 1.14
C ILE A 104 9.33 2.92 -0.16
N GLY A 105 10.44 2.18 -0.12
CA GLY A 105 11.04 1.64 -1.34
C GLY A 105 11.47 2.74 -2.30
N ASP A 106 11.53 2.39 -3.59
CA ASP A 106 12.05 3.29 -4.63
C ASP A 106 10.96 4.11 -5.32
N GLU A 107 9.68 3.81 -5.08
CA GLU A 107 8.56 4.35 -5.85
C GLU A 107 7.70 5.35 -5.05
N ILE A 108 7.76 5.32 -3.71
CA ILE A 108 6.83 6.04 -2.86
C ILE A 108 7.58 7.00 -1.92
N GLY A 109 7.12 8.25 -1.89
CA GLY A 109 7.61 9.28 -0.97
C GLY A 109 6.47 9.95 -0.20
N PHE A 110 6.77 10.44 1.00
CA PHE A 110 5.87 11.27 1.79
C PHE A 110 6.48 12.65 1.99
N PHE A 111 5.71 13.69 1.69
CA PHE A 111 6.10 15.07 1.89
C PHE A 111 5.03 15.81 2.65
N HIS A 112 5.41 16.59 3.65
CA HIS A 112 4.47 17.37 4.44
C HIS A 112 5.16 18.52 5.18
N ASP A 113 4.39 19.53 5.55
CA ASP A 113 4.85 20.65 6.37
C ASP A 113 4.46 20.54 7.85
N CYS A 114 3.94 19.39 8.30
CA CYS A 114 3.58 19.16 9.71
C CYS A 114 4.81 19.02 10.63
N PRO A 115 5.08 19.96 11.56
CA PRO A 115 6.32 19.96 12.34
C PRO A 115 6.45 18.81 13.33
N ARG A 116 5.32 18.26 13.79
CA ARG A 116 5.30 17.17 14.79
C ARG A 116 5.27 15.77 14.17
N SER A 117 5.09 15.66 12.84
CA SER A 117 5.05 14.37 12.13
C SER A 117 4.19 13.30 12.82
N GLN A 118 3.02 13.68 13.35
CA GLN A 118 2.11 12.74 14.03
C GLN A 118 1.31 11.93 13.00
N ILE A 119 2.05 11.25 12.14
CA ILE A 119 1.60 10.50 10.99
C ILE A 119 2.22 9.13 11.11
N ALA A 120 1.41 8.09 11.02
CA ALA A 120 1.84 6.70 10.95
C ALA A 120 1.33 6.11 9.64
N VAL A 121 2.17 5.34 8.96
CA VAL A 121 1.77 4.63 7.75
C VAL A 121 2.15 3.17 7.87
N ARG A 122 1.31 2.29 7.32
CA ARG A 122 1.60 0.86 7.28
C ARG A 122 0.98 0.23 6.05
N GLN A 123 1.71 -0.72 5.50
CA GLN A 123 1.15 -1.66 4.55
C GLN A 123 0.24 -2.61 5.32
N ILE A 124 -0.97 -2.78 4.81
CA ILE A 124 -1.92 -3.78 5.30
C ILE A 124 -2.25 -4.71 4.14
N ARG A 125 -2.68 -5.92 4.48
CA ARG A 125 -3.15 -6.87 3.50
C ARG A 125 -4.62 -6.62 3.18
N ASN A 126 -4.94 -6.62 1.89
CA ASN A 126 -6.32 -6.68 1.42
C ASN A 126 -6.80 -8.13 1.57
N MET A 127 -8.00 -8.30 2.12
CA MET A 127 -8.54 -9.62 2.52
C MET A 127 -9.92 -9.88 1.91
N ARG A 128 -10.49 -8.92 1.18
CA ARG A 128 -11.82 -9.06 0.58
C ARG A 128 -11.67 -9.59 -0.84
N ASP A 129 -12.52 -10.53 -1.24
CA ASP A 129 -12.48 -11.13 -2.58
C ASP A 129 -12.71 -10.12 -3.73
N ILE A 130 -13.28 -8.95 -3.43
CA ILE A 130 -13.46 -7.86 -4.40
C ILE A 130 -12.18 -7.02 -4.62
N GLU A 131 -11.17 -7.18 -3.76
CA GLU A 131 -9.94 -6.39 -3.82
C GLU A 131 -8.95 -7.04 -4.79
N VAL A 132 -8.53 -6.29 -5.80
CA VAL A 132 -7.66 -6.79 -6.86
C VAL A 132 -6.17 -6.69 -6.48
N ALA A 133 -5.81 -5.69 -5.68
CA ALA A 133 -4.46 -5.51 -5.15
C ALA A 133 -4.25 -6.33 -3.86
N PRO A 134 -3.13 -7.07 -3.71
CA PRO A 134 -2.81 -7.82 -2.49
C PRO A 134 -2.63 -6.95 -1.24
N PHE A 135 -2.11 -5.74 -1.40
CA PHE A 135 -1.79 -4.86 -0.30
C PHE A 135 -2.46 -3.49 -0.46
N ALA A 136 -2.60 -2.80 0.66
CA ALA A 136 -3.09 -1.45 0.76
C ALA A 136 -2.17 -0.62 1.65
N LEU A 137 -2.17 0.70 1.43
CA LEU A 137 -1.52 1.65 2.30
C LEU A 137 -2.54 2.20 3.30
N ARG A 138 -2.31 2.03 4.59
CA ARG A 138 -3.06 2.72 5.64
C ARG A 138 -2.23 3.84 6.22
N MET A 139 -2.85 5.00 6.38
CA MET A 139 -2.27 6.22 6.92
C MET A 139 -3.14 6.71 8.07
N GLU A 140 -2.57 6.76 9.27
CA GLU A 140 -3.20 7.23 10.49
C GLU A 140 -2.57 8.58 10.83
N VAL A 141 -3.37 9.65 10.77
CA VAL A 141 -2.95 11.03 11.07
C VAL A 141 -3.64 11.46 12.36
N PHE A 142 -2.85 11.79 13.37
CA PHE A 142 -3.36 12.26 14.66
C PHE A 142 -3.53 13.78 14.62
N HIS A 143 -2.55 14.55 15.11
CA HIS A 143 -2.58 15.99 14.95
C HIS A 143 -1.83 16.42 13.69
N PHE A 144 -2.41 17.36 12.94
CA PHE A 144 -1.78 17.94 11.77
C PHE A 144 -1.77 19.46 11.87
N THR A 145 -0.58 20.05 11.95
CA THR A 145 -0.34 21.51 12.03
C THR A 145 0.50 21.97 10.85
N GLY A 146 0.07 21.53 9.67
CA GLY A 146 0.61 21.93 8.37
C GLY A 146 -0.54 22.17 7.40
N ASN A 147 -0.23 22.57 6.18
CA ASN A 147 -1.21 22.82 5.12
C ASN A 147 -1.39 21.61 4.20
N TYR A 148 -0.38 20.74 4.06
CA TYR A 148 -0.46 19.63 3.11
C TYR A 148 0.28 18.39 3.57
N LEU A 149 -0.31 17.24 3.29
CA LEU A 149 0.36 15.94 3.28
C LEU A 149 0.26 15.38 1.87
N SER A 150 1.39 14.96 1.32
CA SER A 150 1.48 14.42 -0.03
C SER A 150 2.09 13.03 -0.03
N LEU A 151 1.38 12.08 -0.65
CA LEU A 151 1.92 10.79 -1.05
C LEU A 151 2.37 10.91 -2.51
N VAL A 152 3.66 10.82 -2.75
CA VAL A 152 4.27 10.90 -4.07
C VAL A 152 4.48 9.49 -4.61
N VAL A 153 4.05 9.27 -5.84
CA VAL A 153 4.24 8.03 -6.60
C VAL A 153 5.11 8.36 -7.81
N ASP A 154 6.37 7.92 -7.78
CA ASP A 154 7.29 8.04 -8.90
C ASP A 154 6.97 6.95 -9.94
N LEU A 155 6.62 7.35 -11.16
CA LEU A 155 6.36 6.39 -12.23
C LEU A 155 7.70 5.88 -12.79
N PRO A 156 7.76 4.62 -13.22
CA PRO A 156 8.99 4.07 -13.75
C PRO A 156 9.32 4.69 -15.11
N ALA A 157 10.59 4.69 -15.51
CA ALA A 157 11.07 5.36 -16.73
C ALA A 157 10.34 4.91 -18.02
N GLN A 158 9.81 3.69 -18.05
CA GLN A 158 9.01 3.17 -19.16
C GLN A 158 7.73 3.98 -19.41
N SER A 159 7.24 4.72 -18.41
CA SER A 159 6.06 5.60 -18.54
C SER A 159 6.28 6.73 -19.57
N CYS A 160 7.52 7.21 -19.72
CA CYS A 160 7.92 8.23 -20.68
C CYS A 160 8.14 7.66 -22.09
N ALA A 161 8.40 6.36 -22.23
CA ALA A 161 8.75 5.75 -23.51
C ALA A 161 7.59 5.84 -24.51
N GLY A 162 7.78 6.61 -25.59
CA GLY A 162 6.76 6.85 -26.61
C GLY A 162 5.61 7.73 -26.14
N LEU A 163 5.78 8.50 -25.05
CA LEU A 163 4.77 9.45 -24.57
C LEU A 163 4.50 10.54 -25.62
N ARG A 164 3.23 10.79 -25.90
CA ARG A 164 2.77 11.80 -26.85
C ARG A 164 1.73 12.71 -26.20
N LYS A 165 1.54 13.91 -26.73
CA LYS A 165 0.50 14.85 -26.29
C LYS A 165 -0.91 14.28 -26.46
N GLN A 166 -1.12 13.41 -27.43
CA GLN A 166 -2.40 12.74 -27.62
C GLN A 166 -2.69 11.66 -26.56
N HIS A 167 -1.79 11.40 -25.61
CA HIS A 167 -2.03 10.42 -24.55
C HIS A 167 -2.78 11.03 -23.37
N ILE A 168 -3.56 10.16 -22.74
CA ILE A 168 -4.17 10.38 -21.43
C ILE A 168 -3.40 9.50 -20.44
N ILE A 169 -3.04 10.07 -19.30
CA ILE A 169 -2.57 9.31 -18.14
C ILE A 169 -3.73 9.23 -17.16
N ALA A 170 -4.25 8.04 -16.91
CA ALA A 170 -5.33 7.82 -15.96
C ALA A 170 -4.79 7.20 -14.67
N LEU A 171 -5.11 7.83 -13.54
CA LEU A 171 -4.90 7.28 -12.21
C LEU A 171 -6.24 6.72 -11.72
N SER A 172 -6.26 5.44 -11.35
CA SER A 172 -7.35 4.80 -10.63
C SER A 172 -6.93 4.47 -9.21
N THR A 173 -7.76 4.80 -8.23
CA THR A 173 -7.49 4.54 -6.81
C THR A 173 -8.77 4.20 -6.06
N VAL A 174 -8.66 3.36 -5.03
CA VAL A 174 -9.76 3.06 -4.12
C VAL A 174 -9.40 3.61 -2.75
N ILE A 175 -10.07 4.68 -2.32
CA ILE A 175 -9.74 5.39 -1.08
C ILE A 175 -10.92 5.29 -0.11
N THR A 176 -10.63 4.93 1.13
CA THR A 176 -11.58 4.99 2.25
C THR A 176 -10.98 5.83 3.37
N ALA A 177 -11.73 6.78 3.90
CA ALA A 177 -11.32 7.63 5.02
C ALA A 177 -12.36 7.54 6.15
N GLU A 178 -11.91 7.62 7.40
CA GLU A 178 -12.80 7.68 8.58
C GLU A 178 -13.55 9.01 8.67
N GLN A 179 -12.91 10.10 8.26
CA GLN A 179 -13.52 11.43 8.13
C GLN A 179 -13.37 11.93 6.69
N PRO A 180 -14.33 12.72 6.16
CA PRO A 180 -14.18 13.35 4.86
C PRO A 180 -12.88 14.15 4.79
N VAL A 181 -12.13 13.98 3.69
CA VAL A 181 -10.88 14.72 3.47
C VAL A 181 -10.77 15.07 2.00
N ASN A 182 -10.44 16.32 1.68
CA ASN A 182 -10.23 16.70 0.29
C ASN A 182 -8.92 16.06 -0.20
N ILE A 183 -9.03 15.28 -1.28
CA ILE A 183 -7.87 14.70 -1.94
C ILE A 183 -7.82 15.21 -3.37
N SER A 184 -6.65 15.63 -3.80
CA SER A 184 -6.37 15.94 -5.20
C SER A 184 -5.17 15.14 -5.69
N ALA A 185 -5.18 14.79 -6.97
CA ALA A 185 -4.04 14.17 -7.63
C ALA A 185 -3.38 15.21 -8.55
N ARG A 186 -2.08 15.40 -8.41
CA ARG A 186 -1.27 16.25 -9.29
C ARG A 186 -0.34 15.38 -10.12
N LEU A 187 -0.55 15.35 -11.43
CA LEU A 187 0.45 14.82 -12.36
C LEU A 187 1.55 15.86 -12.54
N ASN A 188 2.80 15.44 -12.41
CA ASN A 188 3.97 16.23 -12.78
C ASN A 188 4.71 15.49 -13.89
N LEU A 189 4.99 16.19 -14.99
CA LEU A 189 5.70 15.66 -16.14
C LEU A 189 6.87 16.57 -16.48
N ARG A 190 8.07 16.11 -16.16
CA ARG A 190 9.31 16.83 -16.45
C ARG A 190 9.73 16.57 -17.90
N HIS A 191 9.96 17.65 -18.63
CA HIS A 191 10.53 17.62 -19.98
C HIS A 191 11.67 18.64 -20.14
N GLY A 192 12.91 18.15 -20.10
CA GLY A 192 14.09 19.01 -20.06
C GLY A 192 14.13 19.89 -18.80
N PRO A 193 14.25 21.23 -18.95
CA PRO A 193 14.24 22.16 -17.81
C PRO A 193 12.83 22.49 -17.29
N ASN A 194 11.78 22.08 -18.00
CA ASN A 194 10.40 22.44 -17.70
C ASN A 194 9.65 21.27 -17.05
N THR A 195 8.61 21.59 -16.29
CA THR A 195 7.70 20.61 -15.70
C THR A 195 6.26 21.06 -15.96
N GLU A 196 5.48 20.21 -16.64
CA GLU A 196 4.03 20.38 -16.75
C GLU A 196 3.37 19.85 -15.48
N GLN A 197 2.37 20.56 -14.97
CA GLN A 197 1.60 20.15 -13.81
C GLN A 197 0.12 20.20 -14.11
N ILE A 198 -0.60 19.12 -13.81
CA ILE A 198 -2.06 19.05 -13.95
C ILE A 198 -2.64 18.57 -12.63
N LEU A 199 -3.51 19.36 -12.00
CA LEU A 199 -4.16 19.05 -10.74
C LEU A 199 -5.64 18.73 -10.97
N LEU A 200 -6.09 17.57 -10.48
CA LEU A 200 -7.49 17.15 -10.55
C LEU A 200 -7.96 16.67 -9.16
N PRO A 201 -9.18 17.04 -8.72
CA PRO A 201 -9.75 16.52 -7.47
C PRO A 201 -10.09 15.03 -7.60
N LEU A 202 -9.93 14.27 -6.52
CA LEU A 202 -10.36 12.88 -6.41
C LEU A 202 -11.68 12.81 -5.65
N LEU A 203 -12.66 12.10 -6.21
CA LEU A 203 -13.95 11.87 -5.55
C LEU A 203 -13.81 10.77 -4.50
N GLN A 204 -14.40 10.99 -3.33
CA GLN A 204 -14.48 10.03 -2.22
C GLN A 204 -15.92 9.51 -2.08
N ASP A 205 -16.30 8.54 -2.92
CA ASP A 205 -17.63 7.92 -2.89
C ASP A 205 -17.60 6.47 -2.33
N GLY A 206 -16.44 6.02 -1.84
CA GLY A 206 -16.22 4.65 -1.37
C GLY A 206 -16.09 3.61 -2.48
N ALA A 207 -16.14 4.04 -3.75
CA ALA A 207 -15.89 3.21 -4.92
C ALA A 207 -14.49 3.50 -5.53
N GLN A 208 -14.24 2.94 -6.71
CA GLN A 208 -13.04 3.25 -7.48
C GLN A 208 -13.17 4.67 -8.07
N SER A 209 -12.24 5.54 -7.69
CA SER A 209 -12.12 6.90 -8.19
C SER A 209 -11.07 6.93 -9.30
N THR A 210 -11.41 7.52 -10.44
CA THR A 210 -10.51 7.63 -11.59
C THR A 210 -10.40 9.08 -12.02
N VAL A 211 -9.17 9.58 -12.14
CA VAL A 211 -8.86 10.88 -12.76
C VAL A 211 -8.01 10.66 -14.01
N ALA A 212 -8.31 11.43 -15.05
CA ALA A 212 -7.66 11.33 -16.35
C ALA A 212 -6.98 12.64 -16.70
N PHE A 213 -5.65 12.63 -16.74
CA PHE A 213 -4.82 13.76 -17.11
C PHE A 213 -4.66 13.78 -18.63
N ASP A 214 -5.32 14.73 -19.31
CA ASP A 214 -5.19 14.92 -20.76
C ASP A 214 -3.95 15.74 -21.09
N LEU A 215 -2.99 15.13 -21.80
CA LEU A 215 -1.73 15.79 -22.15
C LEU A 215 -1.87 16.72 -23.36
N ALA A 216 -3.00 16.71 -24.07
CA ALA A 216 -3.17 17.47 -25.30
C ALA A 216 -3.03 18.99 -25.09
N TYR A 217 -3.37 19.45 -23.89
CA TYR A 217 -3.35 20.86 -23.50
C TYR A 217 -2.03 21.30 -22.85
N THR A 218 -1.05 20.41 -22.74
CA THR A 218 0.25 20.71 -22.14
C THR A 218 1.25 21.27 -23.16
N GLN A 219 2.28 21.95 -22.66
CA GLN A 219 3.43 22.37 -23.47
C GLN A 219 4.53 21.29 -23.56
N LEU A 220 4.16 20.02 -23.33
CA LEU A 220 5.07 18.88 -23.36
C LEU A 220 5.94 18.83 -24.62
N ASN A 221 7.26 18.76 -24.42
CA ASN A 221 8.17 18.32 -25.46
C ASN A 221 8.29 16.78 -25.44
N GLU A 222 7.61 16.11 -26.37
CA GLU A 222 7.53 14.64 -26.44
C GLU A 222 8.90 13.96 -26.52
N GLN A 223 9.88 14.58 -27.18
CA GLN A 223 11.24 14.02 -27.33
C GLN A 223 12.09 14.19 -26.07
N ARG A 224 11.65 15.01 -25.13
CA ARG A 224 12.38 15.34 -23.90
C ARG A 224 11.64 14.92 -22.64
N ALA A 225 10.62 14.07 -22.74
CA ALA A 225 9.94 13.51 -21.57
C ALA A 225 10.92 12.65 -20.76
N GLU A 226 11.26 13.09 -19.55
CA GLU A 226 12.30 12.49 -18.71
C GLU A 226 11.73 11.75 -17.52
N ASN A 227 10.81 12.38 -16.77
CA ASN A 227 10.28 11.82 -15.53
C ASN A 227 8.81 12.20 -15.32
N ILE A 228 8.05 11.28 -14.72
CA ILE A 228 6.66 11.49 -14.33
C ILE A 228 6.48 11.04 -12.88
N TRP A 229 5.80 11.86 -12.09
CA TRP A 229 5.35 11.47 -10.76
C TRP A 229 3.97 12.05 -10.47
N ILE A 230 3.23 11.36 -9.60
CA ILE A 230 1.89 11.78 -9.18
C ILE A 230 1.91 12.07 -7.69
N ASP A 231 1.46 13.27 -7.31
CA ASP A 231 1.24 13.64 -5.91
C ASP A 231 -0.23 13.39 -5.55
N LEU A 232 -0.52 12.55 -4.57
CA LEU A 232 -1.82 12.54 -3.90
C LEU A 232 -1.76 13.47 -2.70
N MET A 233 -2.44 14.60 -2.82
CA MET A 233 -2.44 15.69 -1.84
C MET A 233 -3.66 15.58 -0.95
N PHE A 234 -3.45 15.47 0.35
CA PHE A 234 -4.47 15.42 1.40
C PHE A 234 -4.49 16.78 2.11
N GLU A 235 -5.60 17.49 2.00
CA GLU A 235 -5.80 18.78 2.64
C GLU A 235 -6.24 18.59 4.10
N ASN A 236 -5.48 19.15 5.05
CA ASN A 236 -5.78 19.11 6.49
C ASN A 236 -6.25 17.73 7.02
N PRO A 237 -5.47 16.64 6.85
CA PRO A 237 -5.91 15.28 7.16
C PRO A 237 -5.94 14.93 8.65
N ALA A 238 -6.05 15.91 9.55
CA ALA A 238 -5.99 15.71 11.00
C ALA A 238 -7.09 14.75 11.49
N MET A 239 -6.75 13.96 12.52
CA MET A 239 -7.65 13.03 13.20
C MET A 239 -8.37 12.09 12.22
N ASN A 240 -7.61 11.54 11.27
CA ASN A 240 -8.16 10.72 10.19
C ASN A 240 -7.34 9.44 9.99
N ASN A 241 -8.02 8.42 9.49
CA ASN A 241 -7.45 7.16 9.07
C ASN A 241 -7.84 6.92 7.62
N VAL A 242 -6.87 7.10 6.73
CA VAL A 242 -7.05 7.00 5.28
C VAL A 242 -6.39 5.72 4.79
N THR A 243 -7.15 4.88 4.09
CA THR A 243 -6.65 3.65 3.47
C THR A 243 -6.77 3.76 1.95
N LEU A 244 -5.64 3.67 1.25
CA LEU A 244 -5.55 3.54 -0.20
C LEU A 244 -5.42 2.06 -0.54
N ARG A 245 -6.54 1.46 -0.97
CA ARG A 245 -6.65 0.01 -1.16
C ARG A 245 -6.04 -0.50 -2.44
N ASP A 246 -6.08 0.30 -3.48
CA ASP A 246 -5.44 0.03 -4.77
C ASP A 246 -5.02 1.36 -5.38
N LEU A 247 -3.99 1.32 -6.21
CA LEU A 247 -3.52 2.44 -7.00
C LEU A 247 -2.93 1.91 -8.31
N THR A 248 -3.55 2.27 -9.42
CA THR A 248 -3.11 1.85 -10.75
C THR A 248 -3.06 3.03 -11.70
N ILE A 249 -2.11 2.97 -12.64
CA ILE A 249 -1.93 3.98 -13.66
C ILE A 249 -2.04 3.30 -15.02
N CYS A 250 -2.77 3.93 -15.94
CA CYS A 250 -2.84 3.55 -17.34
C CYS A 250 -2.45 4.74 -18.22
N ARG A 251 -1.86 4.44 -19.36
CA ARG A 251 -1.65 5.36 -20.47
C ARG A 251 -2.34 4.80 -21.71
N TYR A 252 -3.08 5.65 -22.39
CA TYR A 252 -3.78 5.31 -23.63
C TYR A 252 -3.95 6.55 -24.50
N PRO A 253 -4.08 6.39 -25.82
CA PRO A 253 -4.39 7.51 -26.70
C PRO A 253 -5.80 8.02 -26.44
N ARG A 254 -5.95 9.34 -26.52
CA ARG A 254 -7.25 10.01 -26.57
C ARG A 254 -8.06 9.45 -27.75
N ALA A 255 -9.35 9.26 -27.54
CA ALA A 255 -10.26 8.91 -28.63
C ALA A 255 -10.24 10.03 -29.69
N GLN A 256 -10.02 9.67 -30.94
CA GLN A 256 -10.19 10.60 -32.06
C GLN A 256 -11.71 10.80 -32.25
N ILE A 257 -12.19 12.02 -31.99
CA ILE A 257 -13.54 12.46 -32.34
C ILE A 257 -13.45 13.17 -33.68
#